data_AF-A0A1L0DPW8-F1
#
_entry.id   AF-A0A1L0DPW8-F1
#
_cell.length_a   1.000
_cell.length_b   1.000
_cell.length_c   1.000
_cell.angle_alpha   90.00
_cell.angle_beta   90.00
_cell.angle_gamma   90.00
#
_symmetry.space_group_name_H-M   'P 1'
#
loop_
_entity.id
_entity.type
_entity.pdbx_description
1 polymer ?
#
loop_
_entity_poly.entity_id
_entity_poly.type
_entity_poly.pdbx_seq_one_letter_code
_entity_poly.pdbx_strand_id
1 'polypeptide(L)'
;MMKLPIRNFASSTRYWKGTIFPKFSSHDELAAFLRKPTWRVRDVIPVTSNNSTVDARVVRKMLKLSGLNTDITKEQEDQWIVALNKQVAFINHLDDSCQTEPGSNGSEVFRLIASDHNPPEPLTLKKLLQEVEKVDQEMDVTKGEEGFSTSEFRTVVNETRS
;
A
#
# COMPACT_ATOMS: atom_id res chain seq x y z
N MET A 1 -51.42 -15.06 18.39
CA MET A 1 -50.68 -14.62 17.19
C MET A 1 -49.63 -13.60 17.64
N MET A 2 -48.39 -14.02 17.89
CA MET A 2 -47.31 -13.12 18.33
C MET A 2 -46.60 -12.55 17.08
N LYS A 3 -46.55 -11.22 16.96
CA LYS A 3 -45.78 -10.53 15.92
C LYS A 3 -44.32 -10.41 16.38
N LEU A 4 -43.40 -11.04 15.66
CA LEU A 4 -41.96 -10.88 15.90
C LEU A 4 -41.50 -9.51 15.35
N PRO A 5 -40.66 -8.76 16.08
CA PRO A 5 -40.10 -7.51 15.60
C PRO A 5 -39.00 -7.80 14.56
N ILE A 6 -39.21 -7.34 13.33
CA ILE A 6 -38.19 -7.35 12.28
C ILE A 6 -37.20 -6.23 12.59
N ARG A 7 -35.99 -6.59 13.05
CA ARG A 7 -34.87 -5.66 13.18
C ARG A 7 -34.25 -5.45 11.80
N ASN A 8 -34.52 -4.29 11.20
CA ASN A 8 -33.80 -3.85 10.01
C ASN A 8 -32.42 -3.34 10.43
N PHE A 9 -31.36 -4.08 10.08
CA PHE A 9 -30.00 -3.58 10.13
C PHE A 9 -29.75 -2.75 8.86
N ALA A 10 -29.71 -1.43 9.01
CA ALA A 10 -29.28 -0.53 7.95
C ALA A 10 -27.77 -0.27 8.11
N SER A 11 -26.94 -0.90 7.27
CA SER A 11 -25.53 -0.52 7.15
C SER A 11 -25.41 0.69 6.23
N SER A 12 -25.12 1.86 6.80
CA SER A 12 -24.75 3.05 6.04
C SER A 12 -23.31 2.89 5.53
N THR A 13 -23.13 2.41 4.31
CA THR A 13 -21.86 2.56 3.61
C THR A 13 -21.75 4.02 3.17
N ARG A 14 -21.02 4.84 3.92
CA ARG A 14 -20.75 6.24 3.56
C ARG A 14 -19.78 6.29 2.37
N TYR A 15 -20.33 6.29 1.16
CA TYR A 15 -19.57 6.68 -0.03
C TYR A 15 -19.43 8.19 -0.03
N TRP A 16 -18.25 8.68 0.34
CA TRP A 16 -17.91 10.10 0.18
C TRP A 16 -17.70 10.37 -1.31
N LYS A 17 -18.73 10.91 -1.97
CA LYS A 17 -18.64 11.37 -3.36
C LYS A 17 -18.17 12.82 -3.38
N GLY A 18 -17.20 13.13 -4.23
CA GLY A 18 -16.88 14.52 -4.58
C GLY A 18 -18.13 15.18 -5.19
N THR A 19 -18.52 16.34 -4.67
CA THR A 19 -19.66 17.11 -5.18
C THR A 19 -19.14 18.40 -5.81
N ILE A 20 -19.59 18.69 -7.03
CA ILE A 20 -19.30 19.94 -7.71
C ILE A 20 -20.44 20.90 -7.39
N PHE A 21 -20.10 22.04 -6.77
CA PHE A 21 -21.07 23.09 -6.48
C PHE A 21 -21.30 24.01 -7.69
N PRO A 22 -22.45 24.71 -7.76
CA PRO A 22 -22.70 25.71 -8.79
C PRO A 22 -21.63 26.80 -8.84
N LYS A 23 -21.46 27.42 -10.00
CA LYS A 23 -20.51 28.53 -10.20
C LYS A 23 -20.92 29.74 -9.35
N PHE A 24 -19.96 30.28 -8.59
CA PHE A 24 -20.15 31.53 -7.86
C PHE A 24 -20.34 32.72 -8.81
N SER A 25 -21.30 33.57 -8.51
CA SER A 25 -21.68 34.72 -9.35
C SER A 25 -21.03 36.03 -8.89
N SER A 26 -20.59 36.13 -7.63
CA SER A 26 -19.98 37.33 -7.06
C SER A 26 -18.88 36.99 -6.03
N HIS A 27 -17.95 37.93 -5.81
CA HIS A 27 -16.92 37.83 -4.77
C HIS A 27 -17.53 37.74 -3.36
N ASP A 28 -18.68 38.38 -3.12
CA ASP A 28 -19.37 38.33 -1.83
C ASP A 28 -19.90 36.92 -1.51
N GLU A 29 -20.33 36.19 -2.55
CA GLU A 29 -20.80 34.81 -2.43
C GLU A 29 -19.64 33.85 -2.07
N LEU A 30 -18.46 34.07 -2.67
CA LEU A 30 -17.24 33.35 -2.33
C LEU A 30 -16.81 33.63 -0.87
N ALA A 31 -16.82 34.90 -0.46
CA ALA A 31 -16.47 35.28 0.90
C ALA A 31 -17.44 34.68 1.93
N ALA A 32 -18.74 34.62 1.61
CA ALA A 32 -19.74 33.96 2.43
C ALA A 32 -19.51 32.43 2.50
N PHE A 33 -19.11 31.80 1.39
CA PHE A 33 -18.78 30.37 1.36
C PHE A 33 -17.56 30.03 2.22
N LEU A 34 -16.49 30.83 2.12
CA LEU A 34 -15.26 30.63 2.91
C LEU A 34 -15.45 30.87 4.41
N ARG A 35 -16.43 31.68 4.80
CA ARG A 35 -16.78 31.94 6.21
C ARG A 35 -17.65 30.85 6.84
N LYS A 36 -18.13 29.87 6.06
CA LYS A 36 -18.89 28.75 6.61
C LYS A 36 -18.02 28.01 7.64
N PRO A 37 -18.56 27.65 8.82
CA PRO A 37 -17.82 26.89 9.82
C PRO A 37 -17.63 25.46 9.32
N THR A 38 -16.57 25.26 8.54
CA THR A 38 -16.11 23.93 8.10
C THR A 38 -14.91 23.52 8.95
N TRP A 39 -14.75 22.21 9.11
CA TRP A 39 -13.59 21.66 9.82
C TRP A 39 -12.31 22.01 9.05
N ARG A 40 -11.28 22.47 9.77
CA ARG A 40 -9.95 22.61 9.17
C ARG A 40 -9.33 21.24 9.11
N VAL A 41 -8.61 20.93 8.01
CA VAL A 41 -7.94 19.63 7.82
C VAL A 41 -7.05 19.28 9.00
N ARG A 42 -6.31 20.26 9.54
CA ARG A 42 -5.44 20.09 10.70
C ARG A 42 -6.16 19.69 12.00
N ASP A 43 -7.46 20.00 12.11
CA ASP A 43 -8.26 19.66 13.30
C ASP A 43 -8.79 18.22 13.21
N VAL A 44 -8.74 17.61 12.01
CA VAL A 44 -9.13 16.22 11.74
C VAL A 44 -7.95 15.27 11.92
N ILE A 45 -6.74 15.73 11.63
CA ILE A 45 -5.52 14.93 11.81
C ILE A 45 -5.27 14.79 13.32
N PRO A 46 -5.21 13.56 13.86
CA PRO A 46 -4.99 13.36 15.29
C PRO A 46 -3.64 13.94 15.69
N VAL A 47 -3.67 14.81 16.71
CA VAL A 47 -2.46 15.22 17.41
C VAL A 47 -1.99 14.01 18.18
N THR A 48 -0.75 13.59 17.94
CA THR A 48 -0.14 12.38 18.51
C THR A 48 -0.45 12.25 20.00
N SER A 49 -1.41 11.39 20.33
CA SER A 49 -1.62 10.91 21.68
C SER A 49 -0.45 10.00 22.03
N ASN A 50 0.05 10.12 23.26
CA ASN A 50 1.30 9.55 23.76
C ASN A 50 1.34 8.00 23.85
N ASN A 51 0.58 7.30 23.00
CA ASN A 51 0.62 5.84 22.90
C ASN A 51 1.81 5.47 22.01
N SER A 52 3.01 5.49 22.57
CA SER A 52 4.25 5.15 21.88
C SER A 52 4.22 3.70 21.42
N THR A 53 3.93 3.48 20.14
CA THR A 53 4.03 2.16 19.49
C THR A 53 5.47 1.85 19.08
N VAL A 54 6.32 2.88 18.98
CA VAL A 54 7.70 2.78 18.54
C VAL A 54 8.66 3.00 19.71
N ASP A 55 9.41 1.96 20.04
CA ASP A 55 10.51 1.99 21.01
C ASP A 55 11.89 2.18 20.33
N ALA A 56 12.89 2.60 21.11
CA ALA A 56 14.30 2.68 20.70
C ALA A 56 14.81 1.40 20.01
N ARG A 57 14.38 0.23 20.49
CA ARG A 57 14.74 -1.07 19.88
C ARG A 57 14.24 -1.19 18.43
N VAL A 58 13.04 -0.68 18.16
CA VAL A 58 12.43 -0.69 16.82
C VAL A 58 13.22 0.22 15.88
N VAL A 59 13.57 1.43 16.35
CA VAL A 59 14.39 2.39 15.60
C VAL A 59 15.74 1.77 15.21
N ARG A 60 16.47 1.18 16.16
CA ARG A 60 17.75 0.50 15.87
C ARG A 60 17.62 -0.66 14.89
N LYS A 61 16.55 -1.45 15.03
CA LYS A 61 16.27 -2.55 14.09
C LYS A 61 15.99 -2.01 12.68
N MET A 62 15.23 -0.92 12.58
CA MET A 62 14.87 -0.31 11.30
C MET A 62 16.11 0.26 10.60
N LEU A 63 16.99 0.95 11.33
CA LEU A 63 18.26 1.43 10.79
C LEU A 63 19.11 0.30 10.23
N LYS A 64 19.22 -0.81 10.98
CA LYS A 64 19.96 -1.99 10.55
C LYS A 64 19.39 -2.59 9.25
N LEU A 65 18.06 -2.69 9.15
CA LEU A 65 17.39 -3.21 7.96
C LEU A 65 17.50 -2.27 6.75
N SER A 66 17.52 -0.96 6.99
CA SER A 66 17.73 0.06 5.96
C SER A 66 19.20 0.18 5.52
N GLY A 67 20.12 -0.57 6.13
CA GLY A 67 21.56 -0.45 5.87
C GLY A 67 22.15 0.89 6.31
N LEU A 68 21.48 1.59 7.23
CA LEU A 68 21.94 2.85 7.79
C LEU A 68 22.84 2.62 9.01
N ASN A 69 23.67 3.61 9.31
CA ASN A 69 24.56 3.54 10.47
C ASN A 69 23.76 3.38 11.77
N THR A 70 24.17 2.44 12.61
CA THR A 70 23.56 2.15 13.91
C THR A 70 24.17 2.94 15.06
N ASP A 71 25.31 3.60 14.83
CA ASP A 71 26.00 4.39 15.84
C ASP A 71 25.42 5.81 15.89
N ILE A 72 24.32 5.94 16.63
CA ILE A 72 23.56 7.18 16.78
C ILE A 72 23.60 7.72 18.20
N THR A 73 23.49 9.03 18.32
CA THR A 73 23.35 9.71 19.62
C THR A 73 21.95 9.48 20.19
N LYS A 74 21.81 9.53 21.53
CA LYS A 74 20.50 9.32 22.19
C LYS A 74 19.49 10.38 21.78
N GLU A 75 19.97 11.60 21.57
CA GLU A 75 19.16 12.74 21.15
C GLU A 75 18.57 12.53 19.74
N GLN A 76 19.32 11.93 18.82
CA GLN A 76 18.84 11.56 17.49
C GLN A 76 17.85 10.39 17.56
N GLU A 77 18.12 9.41 18.42
CA GLU A 77 17.23 8.28 18.66
C GLU A 77 15.85 8.77 19.14
N ASP A 78 15.81 9.68 20.12
CA ASP A 78 14.57 10.28 20.63
C ASP A 78 13.82 11.10 19.58
N GLN A 79 14.54 11.88 18.76
CA GLN A 79 13.93 12.61 17.65
C GLN A 79 13.26 11.67 16.64
N TRP A 80 13.90 10.55 16.33
CA TRP A 80 13.35 9.56 15.42
C TRP A 80 12.18 8.80 16.02
N ILE A 81 12.20 8.49 17.33
CA ILE A 81 11.04 7.94 18.03
C ILE A 81 9.84 8.87 17.90
N VAL A 82 10.03 10.18 18.13
CA VAL A 82 8.94 11.17 18.00
C VAL A 82 8.46 11.26 16.56
N ALA A 83 9.37 11.32 15.58
CA ALA A 83 9.02 11.42 14.17
C ALA A 83 8.29 10.16 13.67
N LEU A 84 8.77 8.97 14.03
CA LEU A 84 8.21 7.71 13.59
C LEU A 84 6.85 7.45 14.25
N ASN A 85 6.67 7.80 15.52
CA ASN A 85 5.36 7.75 16.18
C ASN A 85 4.35 8.69 15.51
N LYS A 86 4.75 9.89 15.06
CA LYS A 86 3.89 10.78 14.27
C LYS A 86 3.45 10.13 12.95
N GLN A 87 4.39 9.51 12.25
CA GLN A 87 4.12 8.84 10.98
C GLN A 87 3.20 7.62 11.17
N VAL A 88 3.47 6.78 12.16
CA VAL A 88 2.66 5.60 12.48
C VAL A 88 1.26 6.00 12.94
N ALA A 89 1.13 7.02 13.79
CA ALA A 89 -0.18 7.53 14.21
C ALA A 89 -0.99 8.06 13.03
N PHE A 90 -0.35 8.75 12.08
CA PHE A 90 -1.01 9.20 10.86
C PHE A 90 -1.46 8.03 9.99
N ILE A 91 -0.60 7.03 9.78
CA ILE A 91 -0.93 5.84 8.98
C ILE A 91 -2.07 5.04 9.63
N ASN A 92 -2.02 4.81 10.94
CA ASN A 92 -3.08 4.10 11.66
C ASN A 92 -4.42 4.83 11.57
N HIS A 93 -4.41 6.17 11.53
CA HIS A 93 -5.63 6.94 11.30
C HIS A 93 -6.22 6.72 9.90
N LEU A 94 -5.40 6.46 8.88
CA LEU A 94 -5.91 6.06 7.56
C LEU A 94 -6.58 4.68 7.63
N ASP A 95 -6.06 3.78 8.47
CA ASP A 95 -6.59 2.43 8.63
C ASP A 95 -7.92 2.39 9.40
N ASP A 96 -8.16 3.33 10.33
CA ASP A 96 -9.45 3.48 11.02
C ASP A 96 -10.62 3.85 10.07
N SER A 97 -10.34 4.39 8.88
CA SER A 97 -11.35 4.56 7.84
C SER A 97 -11.77 3.23 7.17
N CYS A 98 -11.02 2.16 7.45
CA CYS A 98 -11.25 0.77 7.10
C CYS A 98 -11.29 -0.09 8.38
N GLN A 99 -12.27 0.15 9.26
CA GLN A 99 -12.55 -0.75 10.38
C GLN A 99 -12.86 -2.17 9.88
N THR A 100 -11.83 -2.99 9.76
CA THR A 100 -11.89 -4.43 9.99
C THR A 100 -11.25 -4.66 11.35
N GLU A 101 -12.05 -5.21 12.25
CA GLU A 101 -11.76 -5.59 13.64
C GLU A 101 -10.28 -5.94 13.94
N PRO A 102 -9.75 -5.54 15.13
CA PRO A 102 -8.40 -5.89 15.56
C PRO A 102 -8.31 -7.41 15.76
N GLY A 103 -7.63 -8.09 14.83
CA GLY A 103 -7.55 -9.55 14.74
C GLY A 103 -7.76 -10.10 13.33
N SER A 104 -8.22 -9.28 12.39
CA SER A 104 -8.24 -9.64 10.97
C SER A 104 -6.86 -9.51 10.36
N ASN A 105 -6.35 -10.61 9.82
CA ASN A 105 -5.08 -10.74 9.12
C ASN A 105 -4.72 -9.51 8.27
N GLY A 106 -3.66 -8.79 8.66
CA GLY A 106 -3.08 -7.66 7.92
C GLY A 106 -2.49 -8.01 6.55
N SER A 107 -2.79 -9.20 5.99
CA SER A 107 -2.46 -9.55 4.61
C SER A 107 -3.57 -9.18 3.61
N GLU A 108 -4.76 -8.78 4.05
CA GLU A 108 -5.86 -8.39 3.15
C GLU A 108 -5.91 -6.89 2.84
N VAL A 109 -5.19 -6.04 3.59
CA VAL A 109 -5.14 -4.58 3.37
C VAL A 109 -4.19 -4.18 2.23
N PHE A 110 -3.49 -5.14 1.63
CA PHE A 110 -3.07 -5.01 0.22
C PHE A 110 -4.27 -5.28 -0.70
N ARG A 111 -5.34 -4.48 -0.53
CA ARG A 111 -6.38 -4.41 -1.54
C ARG A 111 -5.78 -3.76 -2.78
N LEU A 112 -5.35 -4.64 -3.66
CA LEU A 112 -5.95 -4.76 -4.98
C LEU A 112 -6.18 -3.39 -5.62
N ILE A 113 -5.12 -2.90 -6.27
CA ILE A 113 -5.25 -2.10 -7.49
C ILE A 113 -5.91 -3.01 -8.54
N ALA A 114 -7.19 -3.35 -8.32
CA ALA A 114 -8.03 -4.01 -9.29
C ALA A 114 -8.70 -2.90 -10.09
N SER A 115 -8.02 -2.38 -11.11
CA SER A 115 -8.63 -1.90 -12.37
C SER A 115 -7.60 -1.14 -13.22
N ASP A 116 -6.54 -1.83 -13.65
CA ASP A 116 -5.90 -1.59 -14.96
C ASP A 116 -4.78 -2.59 -15.27
N HIS A 117 -4.45 -3.50 -14.35
CA HIS A 117 -3.77 -4.73 -14.74
C HIS A 117 -4.76 -5.61 -15.51
N ASN A 118 -4.81 -5.44 -16.82
CA ASN A 118 -5.20 -6.52 -17.70
C ASN A 118 -4.27 -7.69 -17.31
N PRO A 119 -4.79 -8.80 -16.75
CA PRO A 119 -3.93 -9.93 -16.43
C PRO A 119 -3.19 -10.29 -17.71
N PRO A 120 -1.85 -10.42 -17.67
CA PRO A 120 -1.10 -10.76 -18.86
C PRO A 120 -1.72 -12.02 -19.46
N GLU A 121 -1.81 -12.07 -20.80
CA GLU A 121 -2.37 -13.23 -21.47
C GLU A 121 -1.74 -14.51 -20.88
N PRO A 122 -2.55 -15.52 -20.51
CA PRO A 122 -2.03 -16.69 -19.85
C PRO A 122 -0.91 -17.31 -20.69
N LEU A 123 0.25 -17.53 -20.06
CA LEU A 123 1.40 -18.14 -20.72
C LEU A 123 1.07 -19.60 -21.05
N THR A 124 0.81 -19.87 -22.32
CA THR A 124 0.55 -21.23 -22.78
C THR A 124 1.87 -22.00 -22.93
N LEU A 125 1.83 -23.32 -22.81
CA LEU A 125 3.01 -24.17 -23.00
C LEU A 125 3.71 -23.92 -24.35
N LYS A 126 2.93 -23.66 -25.40
CA LYS A 126 3.46 -23.32 -26.72
C LYS A 126 4.24 -22.01 -26.71
N LYS A 127 3.70 -20.96 -26.06
CA LYS A 127 4.38 -19.67 -25.90
C LYS A 127 5.65 -19.81 -25.06
N LEU A 128 5.59 -20.57 -23.96
CA LEU A 128 6.75 -20.83 -23.12
C LEU A 128 7.89 -21.52 -23.90
N LEU A 129 7.59 -22.57 -24.66
CA LEU A 129 8.61 -23.27 -25.46
C LEU A 129 9.22 -22.35 -26.53
N GLN A 130 8.41 -21.49 -27.13
CA GLN A 130 8.89 -20.49 -28.09
C GLN A 130 9.78 -19.42 -27.44
N GLU A 131 9.47 -18.99 -26.21
CA GLU A 131 10.29 -18.04 -25.46
C GLU A 131 11.64 -18.66 -25.09
N VAL A 132 11.65 -19.90 -24.58
CA VAL A 132 12.89 -20.62 -24.21
C VAL A 132 13.82 -20.83 -25.41
N GLU A 133 13.28 -21.01 -26.61
CA GLU A 133 14.08 -21.13 -27.83
C GLU A 133 14.71 -19.79 -28.24
N LYS A 134 14.04 -18.67 -27.95
CA LYS A 134 14.51 -17.32 -28.28
C LYS A 134 15.51 -16.75 -27.28
N VAL A 135 15.58 -17.29 -26.05
CA VAL A 135 16.54 -16.81 -25.02
C VAL A 135 17.99 -16.84 -25.51
N ASP A 136 18.37 -17.85 -26.31
CA ASP A 136 19.73 -17.92 -26.88
C ASP A 136 19.96 -16.88 -28.01
N GLN A 137 18.88 -16.38 -28.62
CA GLN A 137 18.92 -15.48 -29.79
C GLN A 137 18.77 -13.99 -29.40
N GLU A 138 18.14 -13.71 -28.26
CA GLU A 138 17.81 -12.36 -27.77
C GLU A 138 18.70 -11.92 -26.60
N MET A 139 19.94 -12.41 -26.53
CA MET A 139 20.89 -12.03 -25.49
C MET A 139 21.17 -10.52 -25.52
N ASP A 140 20.84 -9.83 -24.44
CA ASP A 140 20.95 -8.38 -24.37
C ASP A 140 22.31 -7.96 -23.78
N VAL A 141 23.23 -7.57 -24.66
CA VAL A 141 24.57 -7.10 -24.29
C VAL A 141 24.50 -5.88 -23.34
N THR A 142 23.45 -5.06 -23.45
CA THR A 142 23.29 -3.88 -22.59
C THR A 142 22.88 -4.21 -21.16
N LYS A 143 22.34 -5.41 -20.93
CA LYS A 143 21.99 -5.94 -19.61
C LYS A 143 23.08 -6.82 -19.00
N GLY A 144 24.21 -6.99 -19.70
CA GLY A 144 25.33 -7.81 -19.22
C GLY A 144 25.07 -9.31 -19.30
N GLU A 145 24.22 -9.74 -20.22
CA GLU A 145 23.85 -11.17 -20.39
C GLU A 145 24.89 -11.96 -21.22
N GLU A 146 26.01 -11.36 -21.59
CA GLU A 146 27.06 -11.99 -22.38
C GLU A 146 27.66 -13.22 -21.66
N GLY A 147 27.67 -14.38 -22.33
CA GLY A 147 28.21 -15.64 -21.78
C GLY A 147 27.20 -16.56 -21.09
N PHE A 148 25.93 -16.17 -20.98
CA PHE A 148 24.86 -17.06 -20.52
C PHE A 148 24.44 -18.05 -21.64
N SER A 149 24.57 -19.36 -21.45
CA SER A 149 24.14 -20.35 -22.45
C SER A 149 23.07 -21.27 -21.87
N THR A 150 21.92 -21.41 -22.55
CA THR A 150 20.89 -22.35 -22.09
C THR A 150 21.22 -23.82 -22.40
N SER A 151 22.32 -24.08 -23.12
CA SER A 151 22.75 -25.42 -23.52
C SER A 151 22.99 -26.37 -22.33
N GLU A 152 23.46 -25.85 -21.19
CA GLU A 152 23.69 -26.62 -19.96
C GLU A 152 22.40 -27.11 -19.28
N PHE A 153 21.26 -26.43 -19.52
CA PHE A 153 19.97 -26.77 -18.91
C PHE A 153 19.12 -27.73 -19.74
N ARG A 154 19.43 -27.90 -21.04
CA ARG A 154 18.66 -28.75 -21.97
C ARG A 154 18.92 -30.25 -21.81
N THR A 155 20.06 -30.65 -21.24
CA THR A 155 20.44 -32.06 -21.05
C THR A 155 19.60 -32.75 -19.98
N VAL A 156 19.19 -32.05 -18.93
CA VAL A 156 18.49 -32.65 -17.78
C VAL A 156 17.07 -33.14 -18.12
N VAL A 157 16.40 -32.53 -19.10
CA VAL A 157 15.01 -32.88 -19.45
C VAL A 157 14.93 -34.11 -20.37
N ASN A 158 15.96 -34.36 -21.18
CA ASN A 158 15.95 -35.46 -22.13
C ASN A 158 16.47 -36.79 -21.54
N GLU A 159 17.23 -36.77 -20.45
CA GLU A 159 17.73 -37.99 -19.79
C GLU A 159 16.63 -38.77 -19.06
N THR A 160 15.56 -38.11 -18.61
CA THR A 160 14.40 -38.79 -17.98
C THR A 160 13.44 -39.48 -18.95
N ARG A 161 13.80 -39.56 -20.25
CA ARG A 161 12.97 -40.17 -21.30
C ARG A 161 13.62 -41.36 -22.03
N SER A 162 14.76 -41.87 -21.54
CA SER A 162 15.35 -43.13 -22.00
C SER A 162 15.00 -44.30 -21.09
#